data_AF-A0AAP5IFK6-F1
#
_entry.id   AF-A0AAP5IFK6-F1
#
_cell.length_a   1.000
_cell.length_b   1.000
_cell.length_c   1.000
_cell.angle_alpha   90.00
_cell.angle_beta   90.00
_cell.angle_gamma   90.00
#
_symmetry.space_group_name_H-M   'P 1'
#
loop_
_entity.id
_entity.type
_entity.pdbx_description
1 polymer ?
#
loop_
_entity_poly.entity_id
_entity_poly.type
_entity_poly.pdbx_seq_one_letter_code
_entity_poly.pdbx_strand_id
1 'polypeptide(L)'
;GMAKELGQAVFERQGSSYIGDNVGGMRQKDYSDETAQKIDLAGEELIDEAYARAKKILTTRHKDLEAGTHILLEKETITPEDFKALLPKAEKAAAE
;
A
#
# COMPACT_ATOMS: atom_id res chain seq x y z
N GLY A 1 -7.61 -13.12 6.35
CA GLY A 1 -6.48 -13.92 5.87
C GLY A 1 -6.08 -13.43 4.51
N MET A 2 -4.82 -13.00 4.37
CA MET A 2 -4.24 -12.49 3.11
C MET A 2 -2.89 -13.13 2.78
N ALA A 3 -2.25 -13.79 3.76
CA ALA A 3 -1.09 -14.65 3.55
C ALA A 3 -1.52 -16.12 3.60
N LYS A 4 -1.09 -16.92 2.61
CA LYS A 4 -1.45 -18.34 2.47
C LYS A 4 -0.96 -19.18 3.65
N GLU A 5 0.20 -18.83 4.21
CA GLU A 5 0.86 -19.56 5.29
C GLU A 5 0.22 -19.34 6.67
N LEU A 6 -0.40 -18.17 6.87
CA LEU A 6 -1.04 -17.79 8.14
C LEU A 6 -2.53 -18.16 8.17
N GLY A 7 -3.11 -18.50 7.02
CA GLY A 7 -4.52 -18.87 6.90
C GLY A 7 -5.49 -17.75 7.26
N GLN A 8 -6.72 -18.12 7.61
CA GLN A 8 -7.78 -17.20 8.02
C GLN A 8 -7.89 -17.16 9.55
N ALA A 9 -6.82 -16.73 10.22
CA ALA A 9 -6.79 -16.54 11.66
C ALA A 9 -6.82 -15.05 12.03
N VAL A 10 -7.36 -14.74 13.22
CA VAL A 10 -7.29 -13.41 13.84
C VAL A 10 -6.24 -13.49 14.94
N PHE A 11 -5.08 -12.88 14.71
CA PHE A 11 -3.95 -12.92 15.65
C PHE A 11 -4.03 -11.83 16.72
N GLU A 12 -4.61 -10.67 16.39
CA GLU A 12 -4.88 -9.60 17.34
C GLU A 12 -6.29 -9.08 17.16
N ARG A 13 -7.04 -8.97 18.26
CA ARG A 13 -8.32 -8.27 18.24
C ARG A 13 -8.04 -6.77 18.21
N GLN A 14 -8.45 -6.11 17.12
CA GLN A 14 -8.46 -4.65 17.08
C GLN A 14 -9.59 -4.15 18.00
N GLY A 15 -9.23 -3.77 19.24
CA GLY A 15 -10.12 -3.06 20.15
C GLY A 15 -10.23 -1.59 19.78
N SER A 16 -11.45 -1.07 19.67
CA SER A 16 -11.70 0.38 19.57
C SER A 16 -11.45 1.00 20.95
N SER A 17 -10.33 1.69 21.14
CA SER A 17 -10.05 2.38 22.39
C SER A 17 -10.80 3.71 22.44
N TYR A 18 -11.95 3.73 23.11
CA TYR A 18 -12.49 4.95 23.71
C TYR A 18 -11.77 5.21 25.04
N ILE A 19 -11.60 6.47 25.43
CA ILE A 19 -10.83 6.88 26.62
C ILE A 19 -11.47 6.25 27.87
N GLY A 20 -10.85 5.21 28.43
CA GLY A 20 -11.31 4.50 29.61
C GLY A 20 -10.94 3.01 29.64
N ASP A 21 -10.68 2.39 28.48
CA ASP A 21 -10.50 0.93 28.39
C ASP A 21 -9.02 0.47 28.51
N ASN A 22 -8.08 1.41 28.66
CA ASN A 22 -6.64 1.13 28.72
C ASN A 22 -6.02 1.22 30.13
N VAL A 23 -6.81 1.10 31.21
CA VAL A 23 -6.27 1.06 32.60
C VAL A 23 -5.81 -0.35 33.01
N GLY A 24 -5.64 -1.26 32.06
CA GLY A 24 -5.15 -2.63 32.29
C GLY A 24 -4.33 -3.12 31.12
N GLY A 25 -3.21 -2.44 30.85
CA GLY A 25 -2.34 -2.73 29.72
C GLY A 25 -1.86 -4.17 29.65
N MET A 26 -2.37 -4.93 28.69
CA MET A 26 -1.62 -5.90 27.91
C MET A 26 -2.54 -6.30 26.74
N ARG A 27 -2.24 -5.86 25.52
CA ARG A 27 -2.79 -6.57 24.35
C ARG A 27 -2.19 -7.97 24.41
N GLN A 28 -2.97 -8.97 24.83
CA GLN A 28 -2.50 -10.34 24.85
C GLN A 28 -2.28 -10.77 23.39
N LYS A 29 -1.01 -11.00 23.04
CA LYS A 29 -0.65 -11.68 21.81
C LYS A 29 -1.02 -13.15 22.00
N ASP A 30 -2.18 -13.53 21.49
CA ASP A 30 -2.71 -14.90 21.62
C ASP A 30 -2.08 -15.85 20.58
N TYR A 31 -0.77 -15.78 20.38
CA TYR A 31 -0.05 -16.59 19.38
C TYR A 31 1.40 -16.89 19.81
N SER A 32 1.94 -18.02 19.35
CA SER A 32 3.30 -18.45 19.68
C SER A 32 4.37 -17.59 19.00
N ASP A 33 5.60 -17.61 19.53
CA ASP A 33 6.75 -16.94 18.92
C ASP A 33 7.02 -17.43 17.48
N GLU A 34 6.81 -18.72 17.23
CA GLU A 34 6.91 -19.30 15.87
C GLU A 34 5.86 -18.68 14.93
N THR A 35 4.65 -18.41 15.43
CA THR A 35 3.60 -17.76 14.66
C THR A 35 3.90 -16.28 14.45
N ALA A 36 4.46 -15.61 15.46
CA ALA A 36 4.92 -14.22 15.35
C ALA A 36 5.98 -14.08 14.24
N GLN A 37 6.96 -14.98 14.19
CA GLN A 37 7.98 -14.97 13.15
C GLN A 37 7.37 -15.14 11.74
N LYS A 38 6.38 -16.02 11.58
CA LYS A 38 5.67 -16.20 10.30
C LYS A 38 4.89 -14.94 9.91
N ILE A 39 4.33 -14.21 10.88
CA ILE A 39 3.64 -12.93 10.63
C ILE A 39 4.63 -11.89 10.12
N ASP A 40 5.79 -11.76 10.78
CA ASP A 40 6.81 -10.78 10.39
C ASP A 40 7.33 -11.05 8.97
N LEU A 41 7.64 -12.30 8.65
CA LEU A 41 8.09 -12.71 7.30
C LEU A 41 7.03 -12.40 6.23
N ALA A 42 5.76 -12.77 6.49
CA ALA A 42 4.68 -12.47 5.55
C ALA A 42 4.46 -10.95 5.37
N GLY A 43 4.71 -10.16 6.41
CA GLY A 43 4.68 -8.70 6.35
C GLY A 43 5.79 -8.12 5.48
N GLU A 44 7.02 -8.62 5.64
CA GLU A 44 8.18 -8.23 4.84
C GLU A 44 7.97 -8.58 3.36
N GLU A 45 7.56 -9.81 3.06
CA GLU A 45 7.25 -10.25 1.69
C GLU A 45 6.19 -9.37 1.02
N LEU A 46 5.13 -9.01 1.75
CA LEU A 46 4.06 -8.16 1.24
C LEU A 46 4.57 -6.75 0.87
N ILE A 47 5.43 -6.17 1.72
CA ILE A 47 6.04 -4.86 1.49
C ILE A 47 6.97 -4.92 0.28
N ASP A 48 7.80 -5.95 0.20
CA ASP A 48 8.74 -6.14 -0.91
C ASP A 48 8.02 -6.33 -2.25
N GLU A 49 6.95 -7.13 -2.28
CA GLU A 49 6.12 -7.29 -3.47
C GLU A 49 5.44 -5.97 -3.87
N ALA A 50 4.91 -5.22 -2.91
CA ALA A 50 4.30 -3.92 -3.17
C ALA A 50 5.33 -2.92 -3.72
N TYR A 51 6.53 -2.87 -3.13
CA TYR A 51 7.62 -2.02 -3.57
C TYR A 51 8.11 -2.39 -4.97
N ALA A 52 8.34 -3.68 -5.22
CA ALA A 52 8.76 -4.17 -6.53
C ALA A 52 7.72 -3.86 -7.61
N ARG A 53 6.43 -4.03 -7.31
CA ARG A 53 5.33 -3.64 -8.22
C ARG A 53 5.33 -2.15 -8.48
N ALA A 54 5.40 -1.31 -7.44
CA ALA A 54 5.42 0.14 -7.58
C ALA A 54 6.63 0.59 -8.44
N LYS A 55 7.82 0.08 -8.14
CA LYS A 55 9.05 0.36 -8.90
C LYS A 55 8.92 -0.09 -10.36
N LYS A 56 8.34 -1.27 -10.61
CA LYS A 56 8.09 -1.75 -11.98
C LYS A 56 7.14 -0.82 -12.75
N ILE A 57 6.06 -0.37 -12.12
CA ILE A 57 5.11 0.56 -12.74
C ILE A 57 5.81 1.88 -13.08
N LEU A 58 6.52 2.47 -12.12
CA LEU A 58 7.22 3.75 -12.30
C LEU A 58 8.31 3.67 -13.39
N THR A 59 9.10 2.59 -13.40
CA THR A 59 10.15 2.39 -14.41
C THR A 59 9.58 2.10 -15.79
N THR A 60 8.50 1.31 -15.90
CA THR A 60 7.83 1.04 -17.18
C THR A 60 7.21 2.31 -17.77
N ARG A 61 6.70 3.19 -16.89
CA ARG A 61 6.03 4.46 -17.27
C ARG A 61 6.92 5.68 -17.05
N HIS A 62 8.24 5.52 -17.15
CA HIS A 62 9.20 6.61 -16.90
C HIS A 62 8.95 7.85 -17.77
N LYS A 63 8.56 7.65 -19.02
CA LYS A 63 8.24 8.77 -19.95
C LYS A 63 7.02 9.57 -19.48
N ASP A 64 5.99 8.91 -18.95
CA ASP A 64 4.81 9.57 -18.41
C ASP A 64 5.19 10.36 -17.14
N LEU A 65 6.08 9.78 -16.31
CA LEU A 65 6.61 10.43 -15.13
C LEU A 65 7.40 11.70 -15.48
N GLU A 66 8.32 11.63 -16.45
CA GLU A 66 9.09 12.79 -16.93
C GLU A 66 8.18 13.90 -17.46
N ALA A 67 7.18 13.55 -18.28
CA ALA A 67 6.23 14.50 -18.81
C ALA A 67 5.39 15.16 -17.70
N GLY A 68 4.96 14.40 -16.69
CA GLY A 68 4.29 14.96 -15.51
C GLY A 68 5.21 15.85 -14.67
N THR A 69 6.48 15.48 -14.54
CA THR A 69 7.47 16.28 -13.81
C THR A 69 7.69 17.64 -14.49
N HIS A 70 7.73 17.67 -15.82
CA HIS A 70 7.86 18.91 -16.58
C HIS A 70 6.65 19.84 -16.36
N ILE A 71 5.43 19.30 -16.43
CA ILE A 71 4.20 20.08 -16.18
C ILE A 71 4.18 20.60 -14.74
N LEU A 72 4.61 19.79 -13.76
CA LEU A 72 4.67 20.20 -12.36
C LEU A 72 5.65 21.37 -12.16
N LEU A 73 6.79 21.36 -12.86
CA LEU A 73 7.75 22.46 -12.81
C LEU A 73 7.22 23.74 -13.46
N GLU A 74 6.35 23.64 -14.47
CA GLU A 74 5.78 24.81 -15.13
C GLU A 74 4.59 25.43 -14.38
N LYS A 75 3.69 24.60 -13.87
CA LYS A 75 2.41 25.04 -13.27
C LYS A 75 2.40 25.05 -11.74
N GLU A 76 3.42 24.49 -11.08
CA GLU A 76 3.56 24.27 -9.63
C GLU A 76 2.48 23.37 -8.98
N THR A 77 1.34 23.19 -9.64
CA THR A 77 0.22 22.33 -9.22
C THR A 77 -0.34 21.60 -10.42
N ILE A 78 -0.60 20.30 -10.27
CA ILE A 78 -1.25 19.47 -11.29
C ILE A 78 -2.66 19.12 -10.81
N THR A 79 -3.66 19.36 -11.65
CA THR A 79 -5.03 18.89 -11.40
C THR A 79 -5.30 17.55 -12.10
N PRO A 80 -6.36 16.81 -11.74
CA PRO A 80 -6.72 15.54 -12.39
C PRO A 80 -6.90 15.67 -13.91
N GLU A 81 -7.34 16.82 -14.40
CA GLU A 81 -7.52 17.12 -15.82
C GLU A 81 -6.19 17.21 -16.57
N ASP A 82 -5.17 17.83 -15.95
CA ASP A 82 -3.82 17.90 -16.51
C ASP A 82 -3.16 16.50 -16.56
N PHE A 83 -3.52 15.63 -15.61
CA PHE A 83 -3.00 14.26 -15.55
C PHE A 83 -3.56 13.35 -16.65
N LYS A 84 -4.78 13.62 -17.17
CA LYS A 84 -5.37 12.84 -18.28
C LYS A 84 -4.52 12.86 -19.55
N ALA A 85 -3.78 13.95 -19.79
CA ALA A 85 -2.89 14.06 -20.94
C ALA A 85 -1.72 13.05 -20.87
N LEU A 86 -1.30 12.69 -19.64
CA LEU A 86 -0.20 11.78 -19.32
C LEU A 86 -0.60 10.30 -19.26
N LEU A 87 -1.90 9.99 -19.43
CA LEU A 87 -2.38 8.61 -19.43
C LEU A 87 -2.00 7.88 -20.74
N PRO A 88 -1.61 6.59 -20.67
CA PRO A 88 -1.40 5.76 -21.84
C PRO A 88 -2.70 5.60 -22.62
N LYS A 89 -2.59 5.38 -23.92
CA LYS A 89 -3.73 5.28 -24.85
C LYS A 89 -4.83 4.32 -24.37
N ALA A 90 -4.48 3.25 -23.66
CA ALA A 90 -5.44 2.28 -23.12
C ALA A 90 -6.35 2.86 -22.01
N GLU A 91 -5.82 3.74 -21.15
CA GLU A 91 -6.59 4.40 -20.08
C GLU A 91 -7.37 5.62 -20.62
N LYS A 92 -6.89 6.25 -21.70
CA LYS A 92 -7.62 7.33 -22.39
C LYS A 92 -8.98 6.87 -22.96
N ALA A 93 -9.07 5.62 -23.43
CA ALA A 93 -10.30 5.06 -23.99
C ALA A 93 -11.35 4.63 -22.94
N ALA A 94 -10.98 4.54 -21.67
CA ALA A 94 -11.88 4.18 -20.57
C ALA A 94 -12.38 5.40 -19.76
N ALA A 95 -11.78 6.57 -19.98
CA ALA A 95 -12.11 7.83 -19.31
C ALA A 95 -12.93 8.80 -20.19
N GLU A 96 -13.38 8.32 -21.35
CA GLU A 96 -14.31 8.95 -22.30
C GLU A 96 -15.66 8.21 -22.25
#